data_AF-A0A5B9FZE5-F1
#
_entry.id   AF-A0A5B9FZE5-F1
#
_cell.length_a   1.000
_cell.length_b   1.000
_cell.length_c   1.000
_cell.angle_alpha   90.00
_cell.angle_beta   90.00
_cell.angle_gamma   90.00
#
_symmetry.space_group_name_H-M   'P 1'
#
loop_
_entity.id
_entity.type
_entity.pdbx_description
1 polymer ?
#
loop_
_entity_poly.entity_id
_entity_poly.type
_entity_poly.pdbx_seq_one_letter_code
_entity_poly.pdbx_strand_id
1 'polypeptide(L)'
;MHINNNITHEIVELSEIKKAYNHYLSSYEAQQDIENYTYIVENRNTLSIHLRELYTKLAIQQQAQKALNQNVRYTKYAPCPLEKSAILHFNSDNRFSITE
;
A
#
# COMPACT_ATOMS: atom_id res chain seq x y z
N MET A 1 1.66 4.75 -11.20
CA MET A 1 0.63 3.80 -10.71
C MET A 1 0.06 4.34 -9.42
N HIS A 2 -1.21 4.76 -9.40
CA HIS A 2 -1.87 5.17 -8.15
C HIS A 2 -2.09 3.93 -7.28
N ILE A 3 -1.55 3.94 -6.06
CA ILE A 3 -2.11 3.13 -4.98
C ILE A 3 -3.59 3.49 -4.96
N ASN A 4 -4.49 2.51 -4.94
CA ASN A 4 -5.91 2.78 -4.81
C ASN A 4 -6.13 3.46 -3.46
N ASN A 5 -6.03 4.80 -3.42
CA ASN A 5 -6.21 5.65 -2.24
C ASN A 5 -7.57 5.36 -1.57
N ASN A 6 -8.51 4.83 -2.36
CA ASN A 6 -9.82 4.41 -1.89
C ASN A 6 -9.75 3.29 -0.83
N ILE A 7 -8.93 2.26 -1.02
CA ILE A 7 -8.82 1.15 -0.06
C ILE A 7 -8.15 1.62 1.23
N THR A 8 -7.10 2.43 1.13
CA THR A 8 -6.41 2.95 2.31
C THR A 8 -7.28 3.94 3.08
N HIS A 9 -8.06 4.77 2.39
CA HIS A 9 -9.03 5.67 3.01
C HIS A 9 -10.14 4.90 3.74
N GLU A 10 -10.75 3.92 3.07
CA GLU A 10 -11.80 3.08 3.64
C GLU A 10 -11.31 2.33 4.89
N ILE A 11 -10.08 1.80 4.87
CA ILE A 11 -9.46 1.18 6.06
C ILE A 11 -9.38 2.17 7.23
N VAL A 12 -8.98 3.42 7.00
CA VAL A 12 -8.87 4.43 8.05
C VAL A 12 -10.24 4.74 8.65
N GLU A 13 -11.24 5.00 7.81
CA GLU A 13 -12.60 5.31 8.27
C GLU A 13 -13.19 4.16 9.11
N LEU A 14 -13.12 2.93 8.60
CA LEU A 14 -13.65 1.75 9.30
C LEU A 14 -12.88 1.46 10.60
N SER A 15 -11.59 1.81 10.66
CA SER A 15 -10.78 1.67 11.88
C SER A 15 -11.21 2.67 12.96
N GLU A 16 -11.52 3.90 12.59
CA GLU A 16 -12.05 4.90 13.52
C GLU A 16 -13.45 4.52 14.02
N ILE A 17 -14.33 4.01 13.14
CA ILE A 17 -15.65 3.50 13.55
C ILE A 17 -15.49 2.34 14.54
N LYS A 18 -14.60 1.39 14.25
CA LYS A 18 -14.32 0.27 15.18
C LYS A 18 -13.80 0.76 16.53
N LYS A 19 -12.96 1.81 16.55
CA LYS A 19 -12.46 2.44 17.77
C LYS A 19 -13.59 3.08 18.57
N ALA A 20 -14.52 3.78 17.90
CA ALA A 20 -15.70 4.35 18.53
C ALA A 20 -16.60 3.26 19.15
N TYR A 21 -16.83 2.15 18.44
CA TYR A 21 -17.55 1.00 18.99
C TYR A 21 -16.87 0.40 20.20
N ASN A 22 -15.55 0.23 20.18
CA ASN A 22 -14.81 -0.26 21.35
C ASN A 22 -14.94 0.69 22.54
N HIS A 23 -14.88 2.01 22.29
CA HIS A 23 -15.07 3.02 23.33
C HIS A 23 -16.46 2.91 23.96
N TYR A 24 -17.52 2.86 23.13
CA TYR A 24 -18.88 2.69 23.61
C TYR A 24 -19.04 1.39 24.41
N LEU A 25 -18.59 0.25 23.89
CA LEU A 25 -18.72 -1.05 24.57
C LEU A 25 -17.97 -1.12 25.91
N SER A 26 -16.97 -0.25 26.11
CA SER A 26 -16.24 -0.12 27.37
C SER A 26 -16.90 0.83 28.38
N SER A 27 -17.92 1.58 27.95
CA SER A 27 -18.62 2.54 28.78
C SER A 27 -19.64 1.87 29.71
N TYR A 28 -19.97 2.56 30.81
CA TYR A 28 -21.00 2.12 31.75
C TYR A 28 -22.41 2.14 31.12
N GLU A 29 -22.67 3.09 30.23
CA GLU A 29 -23.96 3.22 29.53
C GLU A 29 -24.27 1.96 28.70
N ALA A 30 -23.26 1.40 28.05
CA ALA A 30 -23.40 0.17 27.28
C ALA A 30 -23.71 -1.07 28.14
N GLN A 31 -23.45 -1.04 29.44
CA GLN A 31 -23.82 -2.14 30.36
C GLN A 31 -25.31 -2.11 30.71
N GLN A 32 -25.94 -0.94 30.61
CA GLN A 32 -27.36 -0.75 30.92
C GLN A 32 -28.23 -0.97 29.68
N ASP A 33 -27.73 -0.62 28.50
CA ASP A 33 -28.45 -0.77 27.23
C ASP A 33 -28.03 -2.05 26.50
N ILE A 34 -28.68 -3.16 26.88
CA ILE A 34 -28.36 -4.50 26.37
C ILE A 34 -28.65 -4.62 24.87
N GLU A 35 -29.70 -3.97 24.36
CA GLU A 35 -30.11 -4.06 22.95
C GLU A 35 -29.11 -3.32 22.05
N ASN A 36 -28.71 -2.10 22.41
CA ASN A 36 -27.67 -1.40 21.66
C ASN A 36 -26.31 -2.09 21.81
N TYR A 37 -26.01 -2.68 22.97
CA TYR A 37 -24.77 -3.43 23.18
C TYR A 37 -24.64 -4.60 22.21
N THR A 38 -25.66 -5.46 22.10
CA THR A 38 -25.62 -6.62 21.20
C THR A 38 -25.50 -6.20 19.75
N TYR A 39 -26.28 -5.19 19.32
CA TYR A 39 -26.21 -4.66 17.96
C TYR A 39 -24.82 -4.12 17.60
N ILE A 40 -24.21 -3.35 18.51
CA ILE A 40 -22.87 -2.79 18.30
C ILE A 40 -21.79 -3.89 18.30
N VAL A 41 -21.93 -4.94 19.11
CA VAL A 41 -21.04 -6.10 19.08
C VAL A 41 -21.10 -6.82 17.73
N GLU A 42 -22.30 -7.08 17.21
CA GLU A 42 -22.49 -7.70 15.89
C GLU A 42 -21.89 -6.85 14.78
N ASN A 43 -22.18 -5.55 14.77
CA ASN A 43 -21.63 -4.61 13.80
C ASN A 43 -20.10 -4.53 13.87
N ARG A 44 -19.52 -4.54 15.06
CA ARG A 44 -18.06 -4.57 15.25
C ARG A 44 -17.44 -5.85 14.68
N ASN A 45 -18.13 -6.98 14.79
CA ASN A 45 -17.66 -8.25 14.22
C ASN A 45 -17.69 -8.20 12.69
N THR A 46 -18.79 -7.71 12.09
CA THR A 46 -18.90 -7.47 10.65
C THR A 46 -17.80 -6.53 10.14
N LEU A 47 -17.58 -5.41 10.83
CA LEU A 47 -16.48 -4.47 10.55
C LEU A 47 -15.11 -5.14 10.58
N SER A 48 -14.87 -6.02 11.56
CA SER A 48 -13.59 -6.71 11.69
C SER A 48 -13.35 -7.70 10.55
N ILE A 49 -14.40 -8.36 10.06
CA ILE A 49 -14.33 -9.23 8.87
C ILE A 49 -14.01 -8.38 7.63
N HIS A 50 -14.75 -7.28 7.42
CA HIS A 50 -14.56 -6.40 6.27
C HIS A 50 -13.17 -5.76 6.24
N LEU A 51 -12.68 -5.26 7.39
CA LEU A 51 -11.31 -4.75 7.52
C LEU A 51 -10.27 -5.80 7.15
N ARG A 52 -10.47 -7.06 7.59
CA ARG A 52 -9.55 -8.16 7.23
C ARG A 52 -9.51 -8.36 5.72
N GLU A 53 -10.65 -8.31 5.04
CA GLU A 53 -10.72 -8.42 3.57
C GLU A 53 -10.05 -7.24 2.86
N LEU A 54 -10.20 -6.02 3.37
CA LEU A 54 -9.51 -4.86 2.81
C LEU A 54 -7.99 -4.96 2.95
N TYR A 55 -7.51 -5.40 4.12
CA TYR A 55 -6.08 -5.63 4.33
C TYR A 55 -5.52 -6.75 3.44
N THR A 56 -6.27 -7.84 3.22
CA THR A 56 -5.82 -8.91 2.31
C THR A 56 -5.78 -8.42 0.85
N LYS A 57 -6.79 -7.66 0.40
CA LYS A 57 -6.79 -7.01 -0.91
C LYS A 57 -5.59 -6.08 -1.09
N LEU A 58 -5.27 -5.28 -0.08
CA LEU A 58 -4.11 -4.38 -0.11
C LEU A 58 -2.79 -5.17 -0.21
N ALA A 59 -2.65 -6.25 0.56
CA ALA A 59 -1.46 -7.10 0.52
C ALA A 59 -1.26 -7.74 -0.86
N ILE A 60 -2.33 -8.24 -1.50
CA ILE A 60 -2.27 -8.81 -2.85
C ILE A 60 -1.85 -7.75 -3.87
N GLN A 61 -2.41 -6.54 -3.80
CA GLN A 61 -2.03 -5.44 -4.70
C GLN A 61 -0.54 -5.08 -4.56
N GLN A 62 -0.03 -5.00 -3.33
CA GLN A 62 1.39 -4.73 -3.10
C GLN A 62 2.30 -5.85 -3.62
N GLN A 63 1.89 -7.12 -3.49
CA GLN A 63 2.64 -8.25 -4.04
C GLN A 63 2.68 -8.22 -5.57
N ALA A 64 1.55 -7.92 -6.23
CA ALA A 64 1.49 -7.80 -7.68
C ALA A 64 2.41 -6.69 -8.22
N GLN A 65 2.47 -5.54 -7.52
CA GLN A 65 3.40 -4.45 -7.88
C GLN A 65 4.87 -4.85 -7.72
N LYS A 66 5.22 -5.60 -6.67
CA LYS A 66 6.59 -6.11 -6.49
C LYS A 66 6.97 -7.09 -7.60
N ALA A 67 6.07 -7.98 -8.00
CA ALA A 67 6.31 -8.94 -9.07
C ALA A 67 6.55 -8.27 -10.44
N LEU A 68 5.84 -7.17 -10.75
CA LEU A 68 6.06 -6.38 -11.97
C LEU A 68 7.47 -5.77 -12.03
N ASN A 69 7.96 -5.24 -10.90
CA ASN A 69 9.27 -4.58 -10.85
C ASN A 69 10.47 -5.55 -10.90
N GLN A 70 10.26 -6.84 -10.65
CA GLN A 70 11.33 -7.85 -10.62
C GLN A 70 11.72 -8.39 -12.01
N ASN A 71 10.95 -8.09 -13.06
CA ASN A 71 11.18 -8.62 -14.41
C ASN A 71 12.10 -7.75 -15.29
N VAL A 72 12.97 -6.91 -14.72
CA VAL A 72 14.03 -6.29 -15.51
C VAL A 72 15.22 -7.25 -15.54
N ARG A 73 15.26 -8.10 -16.57
CA ARG A 73 16.46 -8.89 -16.89
C ARG A 73 17.53 -7.95 -17.44
N TYR A 74 18.36 -7.42 -16.56
CA TYR A 74 19.61 -6.79 -16.99
C TYR A 74 20.55 -7.88 -17.50
N THR A 75 20.88 -7.86 -18.79
CA THR A 75 22.08 -8.54 -19.26
C THR A 75 23.26 -7.81 -18.63
N LYS A 76 24.05 -8.50 -17.79
CA LYS A 76 25.31 -7.96 -17.29
C LYS A 76 26.27 -7.86 -18.48
N TYR A 77 26.21 -6.73 -19.19
CA TYR A 77 27.14 -6.43 -20.26
C TYR A 77 28.35 -5.71 -19.67
N ALA A 78 29.53 -6.30 -19.86
CA ALA A 78 30.80 -5.70 -19.50
C ALA A 78 31.43 -5.10 -20.76
N PRO A 79 31.55 -3.76 -20.88
CA PRO A 79 32.14 -3.14 -22.04
C PRO A 79 33.63 -3.48 -22.14
N CYS A 80 34.09 -3.78 -23.36
CA CYS A 80 35.49 -3.99 -23.67
C CYS A 80 36.30 -2.68 -23.51
N PRO A 81 37.64 -2.74 -23.45
CA PRO A 81 38.47 -1.55 -23.24
C PRO A 81 38.22 -0.43 -24.28
N LEU A 82 37.96 -0.81 -25.53
CA LEU A 82 37.66 0.13 -26.61
C LEU A 82 36.29 0.81 -26.42
N GLU A 83 35.29 0.04 -26.00
CA GLU A 83 33.96 0.58 -25.71
C GLU A 83 34.03 1.52 -24.50
N LYS A 84 34.82 1.19 -23.47
CA LYS A 84 35.03 2.09 -22.32
C LYS A 84 35.62 3.43 -22.72
N SER A 85 36.64 3.44 -23.60
CA SER A 85 37.22 4.71 -24.07
C SER A 85 36.24 5.48 -24.93
N ALA A 86 35.52 4.81 -25.85
CA ALA A 86 34.49 5.44 -26.67
C ALA A 86 33.36 6.07 -25.83
N ILE A 87 32.86 5.35 -24.82
CA ILE A 87 31.85 5.84 -23.87
C ILE A 87 32.37 7.07 -23.11
N LEU A 88 33.62 7.03 -22.66
CA LEU A 88 34.23 8.14 -21.93
C LEU A 88 34.33 9.41 -22.79
N HIS A 89 34.76 9.26 -24.05
CA HIS A 89 34.81 10.36 -25.01
C HIS A 89 33.43 10.91 -25.33
N PHE A 90 32.44 10.04 -25.53
CA PHE A 90 31.04 10.44 -25.77
C PHE A 90 30.46 11.25 -24.61
N ASN A 91 30.67 10.79 -23.37
CA ASN A 91 30.18 11.50 -22.17
C ASN A 91 30.90 12.82 -21.91
N SER A 92 32.13 12.98 -22.41
CA SER A 92 32.90 14.23 -22.31
C SER A 92 32.54 15.26 -23.38
N ASP A 93 31.76 14.88 -24.39
CA ASP A 93 31.37 15.78 -25.48
C ASP A 93 30.11 16.57 -25.10
N ASN A 94 30.31 17.86 -24.82
CA ASN A 94 29.23 18.80 -24.48
C ASN A 94 28.20 18.98 -25.60
N ARG A 95 28.48 18.55 -26.84
CA ARG A 95 27.52 18.60 -27.97
C ARG A 95 26.33 17.67 -27.77
N PHE A 96 26.48 16.63 -26.96
CA PHE A 96 25.42 15.66 -26.65
C PHE A 96 24.85 15.83 -25.24
N SER A 97 25.12 16.98 -24.59
CA SER A 97 24.48 17.33 -23.33
C SER A 97 22.97 17.42 -23.55
N ILE A 98 22.23 16.47 -23.00
CA ILE A 98 20.77 16.48 -22.97
C ILE A 98 20.39 17.63 -22.03
N THR A 99 20.12 18.79 -22.62
CA THR A 99 19.55 19.94 -21.92
C THR A 99 18.04 19.88 -22.11
N GLU A 100 17.31 19.80 -21.00
CA GLU A 100 15.87 20.13 -20.93
C GLU A 100 15.71 21.65 -20.81
#